data_AF-A0A7W5L2T7-F1
#
_entry.id   AF-A0A7W5L2T7-F1
#
_cell.length_a   1.000
_cell.length_b   1.000
_cell.length_c   1.000
_cell.angle_alpha   90.00
_cell.angle_beta   90.00
_cell.angle_gamma   90.00
#
_symmetry.space_group_name_H-M   'P 1'
#
loop_
_entity.id
_entity.type
_entity.pdbx_description
1 polymer ?
#
loop_
_entity_poly.entity_id
_entity_poly.type
_entity_poly.pdbx_seq_one_letter_code
_entity_poly.pdbx_strand_id
1 'polypeptide(L)'
;MEALDRDIQPLVEAILACRASSLIEVYMQLQFVSYLIGQDADDGAFVTQYAAVLSYLLDRYFGAHAPDWRVPLPDMKLRPPPAYVPDTDNGQFLNAAILQTLPDRVAVLTKDYRYLYSNPANCAHLGKNAMQLIGRHIVEFIGEERFADEVKEKLDACFDGVPADYTYARDERHNRCRMVPLHDAAKKVIGALITIQNLGAADA
;
A
#
# COMPACT_ATOMS: atom_id res chain seq x y z
N MET A 1 -4.26 -18.81 41.73
CA MET A 1 -5.43 -18.38 40.92
C MET A 1 -5.50 -19.29 39.69
N GLU A 2 -5.47 -20.61 39.89
CA GLU A 2 -5.28 -21.62 38.82
C GLU A 2 -6.44 -22.63 38.73
N ALA A 3 -7.45 -22.48 39.59
CA ALA A 3 -8.60 -23.39 39.66
C ALA A 3 -9.79 -22.91 38.83
N LEU A 4 -9.93 -21.59 38.61
CA LEU A 4 -11.08 -21.01 37.91
C LEU A 4 -10.98 -21.16 36.37
N ASP A 5 -9.76 -21.22 35.81
CA ASP A 5 -9.54 -21.40 34.36
C ASP A 5 -9.92 -22.79 33.85
N ARG A 6 -9.69 -23.82 34.68
CA ARG A 6 -9.92 -25.21 34.27
C ARG A 6 -11.41 -25.56 34.17
N ASP A 7 -12.27 -24.81 34.86
CA ASP A 7 -13.71 -25.02 34.91
C ASP A 7 -14.45 -24.31 33.75
N ILE A 8 -13.83 -23.30 33.14
CA ILE A 8 -14.44 -22.50 32.07
C ILE A 8 -14.09 -23.03 30.67
N GLN A 9 -12.94 -23.70 30.53
CA GLN A 9 -12.48 -24.28 29.26
C GLN A 9 -13.52 -25.18 28.56
N PRO A 10 -14.24 -26.09 29.25
CA PRO A 10 -15.28 -26.90 28.61
C PRO A 10 -16.46 -26.06 28.09
N LEU A 11 -16.74 -24.93 28.75
CA LEU A 11 -17.80 -24.00 28.36
C LEU A 11 -17.39 -23.19 27.13
N VAL A 12 -16.13 -22.75 27.08
CA VAL A 12 -15.51 -22.09 25.92
C VAL A 12 -15.56 -23.02 24.71
N GLU A 13 -15.14 -24.27 24.88
CA GLU A 13 -15.19 -25.28 23.82
C GLU A 13 -16.62 -25.57 23.34
N ALA A 14 -17.59 -25.65 24.26
CA ALA A 14 -19.00 -25.81 23.91
C ALA A 14 -19.53 -24.61 23.10
N ILE A 15 -19.20 -23.38 23.49
CA ILE A 15 -19.59 -22.16 22.78
C ILE A 15 -18.98 -22.11 21.37
N LEU A 16 -17.73 -22.53 21.21
CA LEU A 16 -17.03 -22.59 19.92
C LEU A 16 -17.53 -23.73 19.02
N ALA A 17 -17.95 -24.85 19.62
CA ALA A 17 -18.52 -25.98 18.89
C ALA A 17 -19.89 -25.64 18.28
N CYS A 18 -20.70 -24.84 18.98
CA CYS A 18 -21.98 -24.35 18.47
C CYS A 18 -21.79 -23.59 17.15
N ARG A 19 -22.56 -23.98 16.12
CA ARG A 19 -22.56 -23.26 14.84
C ARG A 19 -23.54 -22.10 14.94
N ALA A 20 -23.04 -20.88 14.77
CA ALA A 20 -23.86 -19.70 14.70
C ALA A 20 -24.83 -19.80 13.52
N SER A 21 -26.09 -19.48 13.78
CA SER A 21 -27.21 -19.48 12.84
C SER A 21 -27.54 -18.07 12.33
N SER A 22 -26.95 -17.04 12.93
CA SER A 22 -27.15 -15.63 12.57
C SER A 22 -25.86 -14.82 12.65
N LEU A 23 -25.82 -13.67 11.97
CA LEU A 23 -24.68 -12.73 12.03
C LEU A 23 -24.43 -12.18 13.43
N ILE A 24 -25.49 -12.04 14.23
CA ILE A 24 -25.39 -11.62 15.62
C ILE A 24 -24.64 -12.68 16.42
N GLU A 25 -24.97 -13.96 16.24
CA GLU A 25 -24.27 -15.07 16.89
C GLU A 25 -22.81 -15.19 16.43
N VAL A 26 -22.53 -14.95 15.14
CA VAL A 26 -21.14 -14.89 14.62
C VAL A 26 -20.37 -13.76 15.30
N TYR A 27 -20.95 -12.55 15.37
CA TYR A 27 -20.35 -11.41 16.05
C TYR A 27 -20.08 -11.70 17.52
N MET A 28 -21.03 -12.32 18.22
CA MET A 28 -20.89 -12.71 19.62
C MET A 28 -19.74 -13.71 19.82
N GLN A 29 -19.59 -14.71 18.94
CA GLN A 29 -18.47 -15.66 19.01
C GLN A 29 -17.11 -15.00 18.75
N LEU A 30 -17.01 -14.10 17.76
CA LEU A 30 -15.76 -13.38 17.48
C LEU A 30 -15.38 -12.41 18.60
N GLN A 31 -16.36 -11.68 19.16
CA GLN A 31 -16.14 -10.81 20.31
C GLN A 31 -15.74 -11.60 21.56
N PHE A 32 -16.33 -12.76 21.79
CA PHE A 32 -15.98 -13.63 22.90
C PHE A 32 -14.52 -14.09 22.83
N VAL A 33 -14.06 -14.55 21.66
CA VAL A 33 -12.64 -14.96 21.49
C VAL A 33 -11.70 -13.75 21.61
N SER A 34 -12.09 -12.59 21.07
CA SER A 34 -11.31 -11.35 21.22
C SER A 34 -11.18 -10.91 22.68
N TYR A 35 -12.25 -11.11 23.47
CA TYR A 35 -12.24 -10.86 24.91
C TYR A 35 -11.29 -11.81 25.65
N LEU A 36 -11.28 -13.11 25.33
CA LEU A 36 -10.34 -14.09 25.92
C LEU A 36 -8.87 -13.73 25.63
N ILE A 37 -8.56 -13.36 24.38
CA ILE A 37 -7.21 -12.90 24.01
C ILE A 37 -6.79 -11.67 24.83
N GLY A 38 -7.73 -10.74 25.07
CA GLY A 38 -7.47 -9.52 25.84
C GLY A 38 -7.32 -9.76 27.35
N GLN A 39 -8.03 -10.73 27.92
CA GLN A 39 -7.91 -11.08 29.34
C GLN A 39 -6.59 -11.79 29.64
N ASP A 40 -6.15 -12.70 28.75
CA ASP A 40 -4.96 -13.53 28.96
C ASP A 40 -3.74 -13.05 28.15
N ALA A 41 -3.68 -11.74 27.86
CA ALA A 41 -2.67 -11.14 26.99
C ALA A 41 -1.23 -11.29 27.49
N ASP A 42 -1.05 -11.50 28.81
CA ASP A 42 0.25 -11.70 29.45
C ASP A 42 0.78 -13.14 29.31
N ASP A 43 -0.04 -14.10 28.83
CA ASP A 43 0.36 -15.47 28.54
C ASP A 43 0.39 -15.76 27.03
N GLY A 44 1.62 -15.81 26.48
CA GLY A 44 1.84 -16.04 25.05
C GLY A 44 1.30 -17.37 24.52
N ALA A 45 1.13 -18.39 25.36
CA ALA A 45 0.55 -19.67 24.95
C ALA A 45 -0.96 -19.54 24.72
N PHE A 46 -1.67 -18.87 25.61
CA PHE A 46 -3.11 -18.60 25.50
C PHE A 46 -3.43 -17.65 24.35
N VAL A 47 -2.62 -16.59 24.17
CA VAL A 47 -2.75 -15.68 23.02
C VAL A 47 -2.63 -16.45 21.70
N THR A 48 -1.64 -17.33 21.57
CA THR A 48 -1.45 -18.13 20.35
C THR A 48 -2.61 -19.10 20.13
N GLN A 49 -3.09 -19.75 21.19
CA GLN A 49 -4.23 -20.67 21.13
C GLN A 49 -5.52 -19.97 20.68
N TYR A 50 -5.88 -18.85 21.31
CA TYR A 50 -7.12 -18.15 20.98
C TYR A 50 -7.03 -17.36 19.67
N ALA A 51 -5.84 -16.91 19.25
CA ALA A 51 -5.63 -16.36 17.90
C ALA A 51 -5.86 -17.42 16.81
N ALA A 52 -5.45 -18.67 17.05
CA ALA A 52 -5.75 -19.78 16.14
C ALA A 52 -7.25 -20.08 16.09
N VAL A 53 -7.95 -20.03 17.23
CA VAL A 53 -9.41 -20.15 17.30
C VAL A 53 -10.11 -19.03 16.53
N LEU A 54 -9.66 -17.78 16.69
CA LEU A 54 -10.22 -16.64 15.96
C LEU A 54 -10.07 -16.81 14.45
N SER A 55 -8.89 -17.27 14.01
CA SER A 55 -8.61 -17.55 12.59
C SER A 55 -9.51 -18.65 12.04
N TYR A 56 -9.74 -19.70 12.82
CA TYR A 56 -10.68 -20.78 12.49
C TYR A 56 -12.12 -20.28 12.37
N LEU A 57 -12.60 -19.43 13.29
CA LEU A 57 -13.95 -18.85 13.21
C LEU A 57 -14.12 -17.93 11.99
N LEU A 58 -13.09 -17.14 11.66
CA LEU A 58 -13.09 -16.30 10.47
C LEU A 58 -13.18 -17.13 9.19
N ASP A 59 -12.39 -18.19 9.05
CA ASP A 59 -12.49 -19.09 7.89
C ASP A 59 -13.85 -19.82 7.85
N ARG A 60 -14.34 -20.29 8.99
CA ARG A 60 -15.63 -21.00 9.12
C ARG A 60 -16.83 -20.16 8.70
N TYR A 61 -16.83 -18.85 9.02
CA TYR A 61 -17.95 -17.97 8.72
C TYR A 61 -17.75 -17.07 7.51
N PHE A 62 -16.51 -16.74 7.13
CA PHE A 62 -16.21 -15.79 6.04
C PHE A 62 -15.31 -16.38 4.95
N GLY A 63 -14.87 -17.64 5.07
CA GLY A 63 -14.06 -18.35 4.08
C GLY A 63 -14.87 -19.01 2.96
N ALA A 64 -14.21 -19.80 2.13
CA ALA A 64 -14.78 -20.38 0.90
C ALA A 64 -15.98 -21.34 1.13
N HIS A 65 -16.18 -21.79 2.37
CA HIS A 65 -17.27 -22.67 2.79
C HIS A 65 -18.25 -22.00 3.76
N ALA A 66 -18.24 -20.67 3.81
CA ALA A 66 -19.19 -19.88 4.59
C ALA A 66 -20.65 -20.25 4.23
N PRO A 67 -21.56 -20.34 5.22
CA PRO A 67 -22.99 -20.38 4.92
C PRO A 67 -23.38 -19.15 4.09
N ASP A 68 -24.43 -19.25 3.27
CA ASP A 68 -24.98 -18.17 2.44
C ASP A 68 -25.64 -17.06 3.33
N TRP A 69 -24.89 -16.47 4.26
CA TRP A 69 -25.25 -15.19 4.84
C TRP A 69 -24.98 -14.14 3.76
N ARG A 70 -25.88 -14.03 2.78
CA ARG A 70 -25.96 -12.78 2.04
C ARG A 70 -26.46 -11.75 3.05
N VAL A 71 -25.56 -11.05 3.74
CA VAL A 71 -25.93 -9.68 4.13
C VAL A 71 -26.32 -9.05 2.81
N PRO A 72 -27.52 -8.48 2.67
CA PRO A 72 -27.63 -7.37 1.76
C PRO A 72 -26.68 -6.36 2.37
N LEU A 73 -25.42 -6.37 1.94
CA LEU A 73 -24.61 -5.17 1.99
C LEU A 73 -25.57 -4.13 1.41
N PRO A 74 -26.01 -3.11 2.17
CA PRO A 74 -26.45 -1.91 1.49
C PRO A 74 -25.34 -1.58 0.49
N ASP A 75 -25.65 -0.90 -0.60
CA ASP A 75 -24.64 -0.38 -1.56
C ASP A 75 -23.69 0.66 -0.89
N MET A 76 -23.25 0.41 0.34
CA MET A 76 -22.03 0.89 0.95
C MET A 76 -20.87 0.33 0.13
N LYS A 77 -20.68 0.97 -1.02
CA LYS A 77 -19.36 1.10 -1.64
C LYS A 77 -18.46 1.61 -0.51
N LEU A 78 -17.75 0.69 0.16
CA LEU A 78 -16.51 1.04 0.85
C LEU A 78 -15.76 1.86 -0.20
N ARG A 79 -15.71 3.18 -0.05
CA ARG A 79 -14.82 3.99 -0.88
C ARG A 79 -13.44 3.45 -0.50
N PRO A 80 -12.73 2.72 -1.36
CA PRO A 80 -11.29 2.66 -1.18
C PRO A 80 -10.83 4.11 -0.99
N PRO A 81 -9.92 4.43 -0.05
CA PRO A 81 -9.28 5.74 -0.04
C PRO A 81 -8.87 5.97 -1.48
N PRO A 82 -9.31 7.06 -2.15
CA PRO A 82 -9.41 7.11 -3.59
C PRO A 82 -8.05 6.72 -4.16
N ALA A 83 -7.93 5.45 -4.58
CA ALA A 83 -6.83 5.01 -5.37
C ALA A 83 -6.93 5.91 -6.58
N TYR A 84 -5.84 6.57 -6.92
CA TYR A 84 -5.80 7.34 -8.14
C TYR A 84 -6.14 6.38 -9.29
N VAL A 85 -7.42 6.39 -9.71
CA VAL A 85 -7.91 5.73 -10.92
C VAL A 85 -7.84 6.84 -11.96
N PRO A 86 -6.77 6.93 -12.75
CA PRO A 86 -6.76 7.84 -13.89
C PRO A 86 -8.01 7.53 -14.71
N ASP A 87 -8.81 8.55 -15.00
CA ASP A 87 -9.87 8.46 -16.00
C ASP A 87 -9.20 8.11 -17.34
N THR A 88 -9.28 6.85 -17.73
CA THR A 88 -8.53 6.28 -18.85
C THR A 88 -9.10 6.66 -20.21
N ASP A 89 -10.12 7.51 -20.29
CA ASP A 89 -10.88 7.71 -21.53
C ASP A 89 -10.49 8.95 -22.36
N ASN A 90 -9.50 9.76 -21.94
CA ASN A 90 -9.30 11.07 -22.57
C ASN A 90 -7.87 11.32 -23.08
N GLY A 91 -7.46 10.63 -24.17
CA GLY A 91 -6.58 11.17 -25.23
C GLY A 91 -5.20 11.79 -24.89
N GLN A 92 -4.76 11.76 -23.64
CA GLN A 92 -3.54 12.38 -23.11
C GLN A 92 -2.70 11.38 -22.31
N PHE A 93 -2.66 10.13 -22.78
CA PHE A 93 -1.80 9.13 -22.18
C PHE A 93 -0.33 9.48 -22.36
N LEU A 94 0.42 9.35 -21.25
CA LEU A 94 1.82 8.97 -21.34
C LEU A 94 1.89 7.65 -22.11
N ASN A 95 2.35 7.71 -23.35
CA ASN A 95 2.45 6.54 -24.19
C ASN A 95 3.60 5.68 -23.66
N ALA A 96 3.30 4.67 -22.85
CA ALA A 96 4.28 3.87 -22.13
C ALA A 96 5.33 3.26 -23.06
N ALA A 97 4.95 2.92 -24.30
CA ALA A 97 5.85 2.43 -25.34
C ALA A 97 6.93 3.46 -25.72
N ILE A 98 6.61 4.75 -25.75
CA ILE A 98 7.57 5.82 -26.04
C ILE A 98 8.53 5.99 -24.86
N LEU A 99 8.01 5.96 -23.63
CA LEU A 99 8.83 6.17 -22.42
C LEU A 99 9.75 4.99 -22.13
N GLN A 100 9.35 3.78 -22.55
CA GLN A 100 10.14 2.56 -22.41
C GLN A 100 11.43 2.58 -23.25
N THR A 101 11.45 3.31 -24.36
CA THR A 101 12.62 3.39 -25.26
C THR A 101 13.60 4.50 -24.87
N LEU A 102 13.22 5.39 -23.94
CA LEU A 102 14.08 6.47 -23.50
C LEU A 102 15.28 5.92 -22.71
N PRO A 103 16.52 6.37 -23.03
CA PRO A 103 17.72 5.92 -22.33
C PRO A 103 17.84 6.54 -20.92
N ASP A 104 17.26 7.73 -20.74
CA ASP A 104 17.21 8.41 -19.46
C ASP A 104 16.23 7.72 -18.51
N ARG A 105 16.46 7.88 -17.21
CA ARG A 105 15.56 7.33 -16.19
C ARG A 105 14.27 8.12 -16.19
N VAL A 106 13.15 7.42 -16.27
CA VAL A 106 11.82 8.04 -16.24
C VAL A 106 10.96 7.34 -15.19
N ALA A 107 10.30 8.14 -14.35
CA ALA A 107 9.31 7.67 -13.39
C ALA A 107 8.10 8.60 -13.37
N VAL A 108 6.95 8.05 -13.00
CA VAL A 108 5.74 8.82 -12.69
C VAL A 108 5.34 8.51 -11.28
N LEU A 109 5.13 9.55 -10.46
CA LEU A 109 4.63 9.42 -9.10
C LEU A 109 3.24 10.02 -8.97
N THR A 110 2.40 9.40 -8.14
CA THR A 110 1.15 9.97 -7.64
C THR A 110 1.43 10.98 -6.52
N LYS A 111 0.42 11.77 -6.15
CA LYS A 111 0.52 12.78 -5.07
C LYS A 111 0.83 12.22 -3.68
N ASP A 112 0.59 10.93 -3.45
CA ASP A 112 0.99 10.22 -2.23
C ASP A 112 2.36 9.53 -2.39
N TYR A 113 3.20 10.04 -3.31
CA TYR A 113 4.58 9.65 -3.58
C TYR A 113 4.78 8.17 -3.95
N ARG A 114 3.79 7.56 -4.59
CA ARG A 114 3.86 6.17 -5.06
C ARG A 114 4.16 6.10 -6.54
N TYR A 115 4.93 5.09 -6.95
CA TYR A 115 5.20 4.87 -8.37
C TYR A 115 3.93 4.46 -9.11
N LEU A 116 3.56 5.22 -10.13
CA LEU A 116 2.56 4.85 -11.14
C LEU A 116 3.22 4.21 -12.36
N TYR A 117 4.43 4.65 -12.71
CA TYR A 117 5.22 4.13 -13.82
C TYR A 117 6.71 4.27 -13.54
N SER A 118 7.52 3.36 -14.10
CA SER A 118 8.98 3.46 -14.13
C SER A 118 9.48 2.75 -15.39
N ASN A 119 10.34 3.41 -16.17
CA ASN A 119 10.92 2.81 -17.37
C ASN A 119 12.04 1.81 -17.02
N PRO A 120 12.50 0.98 -17.98
CA PRO A 120 13.56 0.00 -17.74
C PRO A 120 14.87 0.61 -17.23
N ALA A 121 15.24 1.81 -17.71
CA ALA A 121 16.45 2.50 -17.27
C ALA A 121 16.41 2.86 -15.77
N ASN A 122 15.27 3.36 -15.28
CA ASN A 122 15.11 3.65 -13.86
C ASN A 122 15.03 2.38 -13.00
N CYS A 123 14.31 1.36 -13.48
CA CYS A 123 14.24 0.04 -12.86
C CYS A 123 15.64 -0.58 -12.67
N ALA A 124 16.46 -0.57 -13.72
CA ALA A 124 17.83 -1.08 -13.68
C ALA A 124 18.71 -0.29 -12.69
N HIS A 125 18.56 1.03 -12.63
CA HIS A 125 19.28 1.85 -11.66
C HIS A 125 18.92 1.52 -10.20
N LEU A 126 17.64 1.23 -9.92
CA LEU A 126 17.17 0.84 -8.58
C LEU A 126 17.41 -0.66 -8.27
N GLY A 127 17.88 -1.45 -9.23
CA GLY A 127 17.99 -2.90 -9.09
C GLY A 127 16.64 -3.59 -8.86
N LYS A 128 15.56 -3.05 -9.43
CA LYS A 128 14.18 -3.55 -9.29
C LYS A 128 13.55 -3.80 -10.65
N ASN A 129 12.50 -4.59 -10.68
CA ASN A 129 11.59 -4.64 -11.82
C ASN A 129 10.39 -3.69 -11.60
N ALA A 130 9.65 -3.37 -12.67
CA ALA A 130 8.52 -2.46 -12.58
C ALA A 130 7.47 -2.92 -11.55
N MET A 131 7.17 -4.21 -11.49
CA MET A 131 6.16 -4.78 -10.59
C MET A 131 6.53 -4.63 -9.11
N GLN A 132 7.81 -4.49 -8.78
CA GLN A 132 8.30 -4.20 -7.44
C GLN A 132 8.27 -2.71 -7.07
N LEU A 133 8.02 -1.82 -8.03
CA LEU A 133 7.96 -0.37 -7.82
C LEU A 133 6.51 0.12 -7.76
N ILE A 134 5.65 -0.33 -8.69
CA ILE A 134 4.30 0.22 -8.84
C ILE A 134 3.50 0.12 -7.54
N GLY A 135 2.87 1.23 -7.14
CA GLY A 135 2.07 1.35 -5.92
C GLY A 135 2.88 1.48 -4.62
N ARG A 136 4.21 1.36 -4.66
CA ARG A 136 5.07 1.50 -3.47
C ARG A 136 5.61 2.90 -3.33
N HIS A 137 5.85 3.29 -2.08
CA HIS A 137 6.25 4.64 -1.73
C HIS A 137 7.72 4.88 -2.09
N ILE A 138 8.05 6.06 -2.64
CA ILE A 138 9.41 6.36 -3.11
C ILE A 138 10.50 6.20 -2.03
N VAL A 139 10.16 6.51 -0.78
CA VAL A 139 11.03 6.34 0.41
C VAL A 139 11.63 4.94 0.49
N GLU A 140 10.88 3.91 0.14
CA GLU A 140 11.33 2.52 0.20
C GLU A 140 12.52 2.23 -0.73
N PHE A 141 12.80 3.13 -1.68
CA PHE A 141 13.84 2.98 -2.69
C PHE A 141 14.96 4.00 -2.59
N ILE A 142 14.65 5.22 -2.14
CA ILE A 142 15.65 6.30 -2.00
C ILE A 142 16.13 6.51 -0.56
N GLY A 143 15.45 5.94 0.43
CA GLY A 143 15.69 6.15 1.86
C GLY A 143 14.93 7.35 2.42
N GLU A 144 14.68 7.33 3.74
CA GLU A 144 13.93 8.39 4.44
C GLU A 144 14.66 9.73 4.45
N GLU A 145 15.95 9.72 4.80
CA GLU A 145 16.79 10.93 4.88
C GLU A 145 16.77 11.70 3.55
N ARG A 146 17.09 11.00 2.46
CA ARG A 146 17.08 11.61 1.13
C ARG A 146 15.70 12.10 0.71
N PHE A 147 14.65 11.36 1.05
CA PHE A 147 13.31 11.80 0.76
C PHE A 147 12.98 13.09 1.50
N ALA A 148 13.21 13.14 2.80
CA ALA A 148 12.92 14.29 3.64
C ALA A 148 13.71 15.53 3.24
N ASP A 149 15.02 15.38 3.01
CA ASP A 149 15.93 16.51 2.86
C ASP A 149 16.04 17.05 1.43
N GLU A 150 15.92 16.19 0.42
CA GLU A 150 16.20 16.58 -0.97
C GLU A 150 14.98 16.52 -1.90
N VAL A 151 14.11 15.52 -1.71
CA VAL A 151 13.13 15.14 -2.74
C VAL A 151 11.72 15.62 -2.41
N LYS A 152 11.31 15.57 -1.14
CA LYS A 152 9.94 15.85 -0.73
C LYS A 152 9.51 17.26 -1.09
N GLU A 153 10.29 18.28 -0.72
CA GLU A 153 9.97 19.69 -1.01
C GLU A 153 9.78 19.93 -2.52
N LYS A 154 10.61 19.31 -3.35
CA LYS A 154 10.54 19.45 -4.82
C LYS A 154 9.33 18.75 -5.40
N LEU A 155 8.98 17.58 -4.87
CA LEU A 155 7.76 16.88 -5.25
C LEU A 155 6.51 17.63 -4.82
N ASP A 156 6.51 18.21 -3.62
CA ASP A 156 5.39 19.02 -3.11
C ASP A 156 5.17 20.24 -4.00
N ALA A 157 6.22 21.00 -4.30
CA ALA A 157 6.16 22.12 -5.24
C ALA A 157 5.64 21.68 -6.62
N CYS A 158 6.08 20.52 -7.11
CA CYS A 158 5.61 19.95 -8.37
C CYS A 158 4.13 19.57 -8.31
N PHE A 159 3.65 19.02 -7.19
CA PHE A 159 2.24 18.67 -6.99
C PHE A 159 1.32 19.89 -6.86
N ASP A 160 1.89 21.03 -6.49
CA ASP A 160 1.28 22.36 -6.52
C ASP A 160 1.39 23.06 -7.89
N GLY A 161 1.99 22.38 -8.88
CA GLY A 161 2.06 22.84 -10.27
C GLY A 161 3.36 23.56 -10.65
N VAL A 162 4.35 23.63 -9.75
CA VAL A 162 5.64 24.28 -10.01
C VAL A 162 6.66 23.24 -10.51
N PRO A 163 7.07 23.27 -11.79
CA PRO A 163 8.07 22.35 -12.28
C PRO A 163 9.45 22.61 -11.64
N ALA A 164 10.28 21.57 -11.55
CA ALA A 164 11.65 21.67 -11.04
C ALA A 164 12.65 21.18 -12.09
N ASP A 165 13.81 21.84 -12.19
CA ASP A 165 14.95 21.42 -13.01
C ASP A 165 16.24 21.75 -12.25
N TYR A 166 16.97 20.72 -11.83
CA TYR A 166 18.16 20.89 -11.02
C TYR A 166 19.17 19.78 -11.28
N THR A 167 20.44 20.09 -11.02
CA THR A 167 21.53 19.11 -11.09
C THR A 167 21.98 18.70 -9.70
N TYR A 168 22.32 17.42 -9.53
CA TYR A 168 22.88 16.89 -8.29
C TYR A 168 23.95 15.85 -8.61
N ALA A 169 24.96 15.74 -7.74
CA ALA A 169 25.99 14.72 -7.83
C ALA A 169 25.65 13.56 -6.88
N ARG A 170 25.78 12.32 -7.36
CA ARG A 170 25.62 11.12 -6.52
C ARG A 170 26.40 9.96 -7.12
N ASP A 171 27.10 9.21 -6.27
CA ASP A 171 27.90 8.05 -6.68
C ASP A 171 28.86 8.39 -7.84
N GLU A 172 29.56 9.52 -7.72
CA GLU A 172 30.48 10.10 -8.74
C GLU A 172 29.84 10.49 -10.08
N ARG A 173 28.51 10.46 -10.19
CA ARG A 173 27.76 10.82 -11.39
C ARG A 173 27.02 12.13 -11.21
N HIS A 174 27.12 13.02 -12.19
CA HIS A 174 26.29 14.20 -12.26
C HIS A 174 24.98 13.85 -12.94
N ASN A 175 23.87 14.19 -12.28
CA ASN A 175 22.54 13.92 -12.78
C ASN A 175 21.76 15.23 -12.88
N ARG A 176 21.01 15.39 -13.97
CA ARG A 176 19.99 16.42 -14.09
C ARG A 176 18.62 15.80 -13.84
N CYS A 177 17.94 16.26 -12.80
CA CYS A 177 16.58 15.88 -12.48
C CYS A 177 15.62 16.96 -12.99
N ARG A 178 14.60 16.53 -13.74
CA ARG A 178 13.46 17.37 -14.08
C ARG A 178 12.18 16.75 -13.54
N MET A 179 11.34 17.58 -12.94
CA MET A 179 10.02 17.21 -12.44
C MET A 179 8.98 18.11 -13.11
N VAL A 180 7.98 17.50 -13.73
CA VAL A 180 6.90 18.21 -14.42
C VAL A 180 5.56 17.75 -13.86
N PRO A 181 4.64 18.67 -13.49
CA PRO A 181 3.31 18.30 -13.02
C PRO A 181 2.53 17.60 -14.13
N LEU A 182 1.97 16.44 -13.80
CA LEU A 182 1.00 15.75 -14.64
C LEU A 182 -0.38 16.22 -14.28
N HIS A 183 -1.19 16.49 -15.29
CA HIS A 183 -2.56 16.97 -15.15
C HIS A 183 -3.54 15.94 -15.70
N ASP A 184 -4.72 15.84 -15.09
CA ASP A 184 -5.85 15.15 -15.70
C ASP A 184 -6.53 16.02 -16.77
N ALA A 185 -7.56 15.47 -17.41
CA ALA A 185 -8.38 16.18 -18.40
C ALA A 185 -9.04 17.47 -17.84
N ALA A 186 -9.23 17.55 -16.52
CA ALA A 186 -9.78 18.72 -15.83
C ALA A 186 -8.69 19.74 -15.43
N LYS A 187 -7.45 19.58 -15.92
CA LYS A 187 -6.28 20.41 -15.56
C LYS A 187 -5.95 20.39 -14.07
N LYS A 188 -6.34 19.34 -13.35
CA LYS A 188 -5.93 19.15 -11.96
C LYS A 188 -4.62 18.37 -11.93
N VAL A 189 -3.66 18.82 -11.14
CA VAL A 189 -2.42 18.05 -10.95
C VAL A 189 -2.74 16.73 -10.25
N ILE A 190 -2.31 15.63 -10.87
CA ILE A 190 -2.55 14.24 -10.45
C ILE A 190 -1.27 13.55 -9.98
N GLY A 191 -0.10 14.10 -10.33
CA GLY A 191 1.19 13.51 -10.03
C GLY A 191 2.34 14.29 -10.66
N ALA A 192 3.50 13.65 -10.74
CA ALA A 192 4.72 14.23 -11.30
C ALA A 192 5.39 13.25 -12.27
N LEU A 193 5.77 13.74 -13.44
CA LEU A 193 6.71 13.08 -14.34
C LEU A 193 8.13 13.49 -13.94
N ILE A 194 8.95 12.50 -13.65
CA ILE A 194 10.34 12.68 -13.24
C ILE A 194 11.22 12.10 -14.34
N THR A 195 12.15 12.91 -14.84
CA THR A 195 13.22 12.44 -15.71
C THR A 195 14.57 12.72 -15.06
N ILE A 196 15.45 11.73 -15.09
CA ILE A 196 16.80 11.86 -14.56
C ILE A 196 17.80 11.46 -15.65
N GLN A 197 18.46 12.47 -16.18
CA GLN A 197 19.50 12.33 -17.18
C GLN A 197 20.86 12.25 -16.49
N ASN A 198 21.67 11.28 -16.88
CA ASN A 198 23.07 11.23 -16.48
C ASN A 198 23.87 12.16 -17.39
N LEU A 199 24.55 13.15 -16.80
CA LEU A 199 25.39 14.11 -17.53
C LEU A 199 26.83 13.62 -17.72
N GLY A 200 27.18 12.44 -17.21
CA GLY A 200 28.54 11.92 -17.22
C GLY A 200 29.32 12.25 -15.95
N ALA A 201 30.60 11.87 -15.92
CA ALA A 201 31.54 12.41 -14.94
C ALA A 201 31.72 13.91 -15.22
N ALA A 202 31.89 14.73 -14.18
CA ALA A 202 32.36 16.09 -14.43
C ALA A 202 33.74 15.97 -15.09
N ASP A 203 33.87 16.47 -16.32
CA ASP A 203 35.17 16.62 -16.95
C ASP A 203 36.06 17.42 -15.98
N ALA A 204 37.06 16.74 -15.42
CA ALA A 204 38.10 17.31 -14.57
C ALA A 204 39.30 17.71 -15.44
#